data_AF-A0A8I1DDH8-F1
#
_entry.id   AF-A0A8I1DDH8-F1
#
_cell.length_a   1.000
_cell.length_b   1.000
_cell.length_c   1.000
_cell.angle_alpha   90.00
_cell.angle_beta   90.00
_cell.angle_gamma   90.00
#
_symmetry.space_group_name_H-M   'P 1'
#
loop_
_entity.id
_entity.type
_entity.pdbx_description
1 polymer ?
#
loop_
_entity_poly.entity_id
_entity_poly.type
_entity_poly.pdbx_seq_one_letter_code
_entity_poly.pdbx_strand_id
1 'polypeptide(L)'
;MNLHALDQMEDWEKELDNIDWKTMLADIDRALMDNLAAELGFPSYQRLEQASERVVDDFYVAHLSDGRWVWWNPTTYAKEDPLYFENKQQIMEFIAKILKLEKKHLKRLEQGLDQVVQTKRCRCCEHEYNPFDPSRIDWDAEQEQAEFCSPECAMEYVMDEMKEDFTG
;
A
#
# COMPACT_ATOMS: atom_id res chain seq x y z
N MET A 1 -0.37 -27.02 52.36
CA MET A 1 -0.14 -26.66 50.94
C MET A 1 -1.51 -26.43 50.33
N ASN A 2 -1.77 -25.24 49.79
CA ASN A 2 -3.09 -24.85 49.31
C ASN A 2 -3.32 -25.39 47.90
N LEU A 3 -4.11 -26.46 47.79
CA LEU A 3 -4.54 -27.08 46.52
C LEU A 3 -5.31 -26.09 45.62
N HIS A 4 -6.00 -25.12 46.22
CA HIS A 4 -6.77 -24.11 45.50
C HIS A 4 -5.95 -23.16 44.60
N ALA A 5 -4.66 -22.97 44.92
CA ALA A 5 -3.77 -22.12 44.12
C ALA A 5 -3.22 -22.86 42.89
N LEU A 6 -3.15 -24.19 42.94
CA LEU A 6 -2.73 -25.03 41.82
C LEU A 6 -3.84 -25.14 40.76
N ASP A 7 -5.10 -25.31 41.19
CA ASP A 7 -6.26 -25.31 40.27
C ASP A 7 -6.41 -23.97 39.53
N GLN A 8 -6.21 -22.84 40.23
CA GLN A 8 -6.22 -21.53 39.57
C GLN A 8 -5.09 -21.40 38.55
N MET A 9 -3.86 -21.82 38.86
CA MET A 9 -2.75 -21.78 37.91
C MET A 9 -2.99 -22.67 36.68
N GLU A 10 -3.56 -23.87 36.84
CA GLU A 10 -3.93 -24.74 35.73
C GLU A 10 -5.03 -24.15 34.84
N ASP A 11 -5.99 -23.42 35.41
CA ASP A 11 -7.03 -22.72 34.65
C ASP A 11 -6.45 -21.52 33.88
N TRP A 12 -5.49 -20.78 34.46
CA TRP A 12 -4.76 -19.71 33.77
C TRP A 12 -3.89 -20.24 32.61
N GLU A 13 -3.21 -21.39 32.79
CA GLU A 13 -2.41 -22.02 31.72
C GLU A 13 -3.30 -22.50 30.58
N LYS A 14 -4.49 -23.07 30.86
CA LYS A 14 -5.46 -23.47 29.83
C LYS A 14 -6.11 -22.29 29.11
N GLU A 15 -6.33 -21.16 29.78
CA GLU A 15 -6.82 -19.94 29.13
C GLU A 15 -5.76 -19.30 28.21
N LEU A 16 -4.47 -19.37 28.57
CA LEU A 16 -3.36 -18.91 27.72
C LEU A 16 -3.12 -19.81 26.50
N ASP A 17 -3.33 -21.12 26.63
CA ASP A 17 -3.26 -22.09 25.52
C ASP A 17 -4.45 -21.97 24.54
N ASN A 18 -5.56 -21.34 24.96
CA ASN A 18 -6.71 -21.05 24.10
C ASN A 18 -6.56 -19.75 23.29
N ILE A 19 -5.51 -18.97 23.53
CA ILE A 19 -5.17 -17.84 22.66
C ILE A 19 -4.57 -18.44 21.39
N ASP A 20 -5.31 -18.35 20.28
CA ASP A 20 -4.78 -18.68 18.97
C ASP A 20 -3.76 -17.62 18.55
N TRP A 21 -2.55 -17.78 19.07
CA TRP A 21 -1.41 -16.90 18.81
C TRP A 21 -1.14 -16.77 17.31
N LYS A 22 -1.50 -17.77 16.49
CA LYS A 22 -1.34 -17.69 15.04
C LYS A 22 -2.36 -16.74 14.42
N THR A 23 -3.60 -16.75 14.88
CA THR A 23 -4.62 -15.78 14.41
C THR A 23 -4.26 -14.36 14.86
N MET A 24 -3.86 -14.18 16.12
CA MET A 24 -3.44 -12.86 16.60
C MET A 24 -2.24 -12.31 15.83
N LEU A 25 -1.24 -13.14 15.53
CA LEU A 25 -0.09 -12.74 14.73
C LEU A 25 -0.51 -12.35 13.30
N ALA A 26 -1.38 -13.13 12.66
CA ALA A 26 -1.87 -12.83 11.32
C ALA A 26 -2.68 -11.53 11.26
N ASP A 27 -3.46 -11.23 12.30
CA ASP A 27 -4.21 -9.99 12.40
C ASP A 27 -3.30 -8.77 12.62
N ILE A 28 -2.23 -8.92 13.42
CA ILE A 28 -1.19 -7.90 13.59
C ILE A 28 -0.46 -7.64 12.28
N ASP A 29 -0.05 -8.71 11.57
CA ASP A 29 0.64 -8.58 10.29
C ASP A 29 -0.25 -7.86 9.26
N ARG A 30 -1.54 -8.20 9.19
CA ARG A 30 -2.49 -7.50 8.31
C ARG A 30 -2.64 -6.02 8.69
N ALA A 31 -2.79 -5.72 9.98
CA ALA A 31 -2.91 -4.35 10.45
C ALA A 31 -1.66 -3.51 10.13
N LEU A 32 -0.46 -4.10 10.22
CA LEU A 32 0.79 -3.44 9.82
C LEU A 32 0.79 -3.12 8.32
N MET A 33 0.33 -4.05 7.47
CA MET A 33 0.25 -3.83 6.04
C MET A 33 -0.77 -2.74 5.65
N ASP A 34 -1.92 -2.71 6.32
CA ASP A 34 -2.92 -1.68 6.08
C ASP A 34 -2.45 -0.31 6.58
N ASN A 35 -1.68 -0.26 7.67
CA ASN A 35 -1.03 0.98 8.11
C ASN A 35 -0.01 1.50 7.09
N LEU A 36 0.82 0.61 6.52
CA LEU A 36 1.75 0.97 5.46
C LEU A 36 1.00 1.54 4.25
N ALA A 37 -0.09 0.89 3.83
CA ALA A 37 -0.92 1.39 2.73
C ALA A 37 -1.47 2.78 3.03
N ALA A 38 -2.03 2.98 4.23
CA ALA A 38 -2.58 4.25 4.65
C ALA A 38 -1.52 5.36 4.69
N GLU A 39 -0.31 5.07 5.18
CA GLU A 39 0.81 6.01 5.18
C GLU A 39 1.19 6.45 3.76
N LEU A 40 1.16 5.51 2.81
CA LEU A 40 1.43 5.76 1.39
C LEU A 40 0.23 6.33 0.63
N GLY A 41 -0.90 6.58 1.30
CA GLY A 41 -2.10 7.17 0.72
C GLY A 41 -3.03 6.19 -0.01
N PHE A 42 -2.84 4.89 0.15
CA PHE A 42 -3.69 3.85 -0.44
C PHE A 42 -4.75 3.35 0.55
N PRO A 43 -5.93 2.93 0.07
CA PRO A 43 -7.04 2.51 0.94
C PRO A 43 -6.85 1.10 1.52
N SER A 44 -5.91 0.32 1.00
CA SER A 44 -5.59 -1.04 1.48
C SER A 44 -4.25 -1.52 0.95
N TYR A 45 -3.66 -2.50 1.63
CA TYR A 45 -2.42 -3.15 1.17
C TYR A 45 -2.53 -3.70 -0.26
N GLN A 46 -3.65 -4.33 -0.60
CA GLN A 46 -3.84 -4.90 -1.94
C GLN A 46 -3.75 -3.82 -3.03
N ARG A 47 -4.30 -2.62 -2.79
CA ARG A 47 -4.24 -1.51 -3.74
C ARG A 47 -2.83 -0.94 -3.87
N LEU A 48 -2.10 -0.85 -2.75
CA LEU A 48 -0.69 -0.46 -2.76
C LEU A 48 0.16 -1.47 -3.57
N GLU A 49 -0.03 -2.76 -3.32
CA GLU A 49 0.71 -3.82 -4.01
C GLU A 49 0.42 -3.81 -5.52
N GLN A 50 -0.84 -3.63 -5.93
CA GLN A 50 -1.23 -3.53 -7.34
C GLN A 50 -0.68 -2.29 -8.06
N ALA A 51 -0.44 -1.21 -7.32
CA ALA A 51 0.13 0.02 -7.86
C ALA A 51 1.68 0.02 -7.86
N SER A 52 2.29 -1.01 -7.27
CA SER A 52 3.74 -1.09 -7.08
C SER A 52 4.36 -2.20 -7.92
N GLU A 53 5.62 -2.01 -8.29
CA GLU A 53 6.43 -3.04 -8.95
C GLU A 53 7.43 -3.64 -7.98
N ARG A 54 7.53 -4.97 -7.98
CA ARG A 54 8.48 -5.68 -7.12
C ARG A 54 9.88 -5.68 -7.74
N VAL A 55 10.88 -5.31 -6.94
CA VAL A 55 12.28 -5.22 -7.38
C VAL A 55 13.08 -6.45 -6.93
N VAL A 56 13.17 -6.73 -5.63
CA VAL A 56 13.97 -7.83 -5.06
C VAL A 56 13.59 -8.08 -3.60
N ASP A 57 13.62 -9.32 -3.12
CA ASP A 57 13.38 -9.69 -1.71
C ASP A 57 12.17 -8.96 -1.08
N ASP A 58 11.08 -8.90 -1.85
CA ASP A 58 9.82 -8.22 -1.50
C ASP A 58 9.96 -6.71 -1.23
N PHE A 59 11.03 -6.08 -1.69
CA PHE A 59 11.06 -4.63 -1.87
C PHE A 59 10.30 -4.23 -3.14
N TYR A 60 9.45 -3.24 -2.97
CA TYR A 60 8.59 -2.68 -3.99
C TYR A 60 8.94 -1.22 -4.26
N VAL A 61 8.56 -0.77 -5.45
CA VAL A 61 8.59 0.64 -5.84
C VAL A 61 7.21 1.09 -6.31
N ALA A 62 6.79 2.26 -5.88
CA ALA A 62 5.61 2.96 -6.41
C ALA A 62 6.00 4.37 -6.84
N HIS A 63 5.30 4.89 -7.85
CA HIS A 63 5.44 6.27 -8.31
C HIS A 63 4.14 7.01 -8.01
N LEU A 64 4.21 7.93 -7.05
CA LEU A 64 3.05 8.58 -6.43
C LEU A 64 2.48 9.69 -7.31
N SER A 65 1.25 10.12 -7.00
CA SER A 65 0.56 11.18 -7.77
C SER A 65 1.28 12.53 -7.75
N ASP A 66 2.06 12.80 -6.71
CA ASP A 66 2.87 14.01 -6.57
C ASP A 66 4.23 13.95 -7.31
N GLY A 67 4.52 12.82 -7.98
CA GLY A 67 5.75 12.60 -8.74
C GLY A 67 6.91 12.01 -7.92
N ARG A 68 6.73 11.83 -6.61
CA ARG A 68 7.74 11.15 -5.77
C ARG A 68 7.70 9.65 -5.99
N TRP A 69 8.86 9.03 -5.82
CA TRP A 69 9.04 7.59 -5.84
C TRP A 69 9.16 7.09 -4.42
N VAL A 70 8.52 5.97 -4.12
CA VAL A 70 8.61 5.34 -2.80
C VAL A 70 9.22 3.94 -2.91
N TRP A 71 10.15 3.64 -2.02
CA TRP A 71 10.75 2.33 -1.80
C TRP A 71 10.25 1.77 -0.47
N TRP A 72 9.64 0.59 -0.50
CA TRP A 72 9.01 0.02 0.68
C TRP A 72 9.12 -1.51 0.68
N ASN A 73 8.96 -2.13 1.85
CA ASN A 73 8.96 -3.58 2.00
C ASN A 73 8.00 -3.98 3.12
N PRO A 74 7.00 -4.84 2.85
CA PRO A 74 6.02 -5.25 3.84
C PRO A 74 6.68 -5.99 5.02
N THR A 75 7.73 -6.76 4.76
CA THR A 75 8.40 -7.60 5.76
C THR A 75 9.27 -6.78 6.72
N THR A 76 9.88 -5.68 6.25
CA THR A 76 10.76 -4.84 7.09
C THR A 76 10.08 -3.60 7.65
N TYR A 77 8.85 -3.29 7.22
CA TYR A 77 8.10 -2.09 7.63
C TYR A 77 7.99 -1.90 9.15
N ALA A 78 7.90 -2.99 9.92
CA ALA A 78 7.88 -2.92 11.39
C ALA A 78 9.15 -2.29 12.01
N LYS A 79 10.22 -2.12 11.23
CA LYS A 79 11.53 -1.60 11.67
C LYS A 79 12.06 -0.46 10.80
N GLU A 80 11.61 -0.38 9.55
CA GLU A 80 12.13 0.53 8.53
C GLU A 80 10.96 1.23 7.83
N ASP A 81 10.93 2.55 7.92
CA ASP A 81 9.92 3.35 7.23
C ASP A 81 10.16 3.36 5.71
N PRO A 82 9.11 3.59 4.90
CA PRO A 82 9.24 3.82 3.47
C PRO A 82 10.19 4.99 3.17
N LEU A 83 10.99 4.83 2.12
CA LEU A 83 11.92 5.86 1.68
C LEU A 83 11.39 6.57 0.44
N TYR A 84 11.44 7.89 0.46
CA TYR A 84 10.92 8.74 -0.61
C TYR A 84 12.05 9.38 -1.41
N PHE A 85 11.83 9.50 -2.72
CA PHE A 85 12.77 10.09 -3.66
C PHE A 85 12.03 11.03 -4.60
N GLU A 86 12.65 12.17 -4.90
CA GLU A 86 12.00 13.24 -5.69
C GLU A 86 11.88 12.91 -7.17
N ASN A 87 12.67 11.95 -7.66
CA ASN A 87 12.69 11.59 -9.07
C ASN A 87 13.30 10.20 -9.30
N LYS A 88 13.06 9.69 -10.53
CA LYS A 88 13.54 8.39 -11.00
C LYS A 88 15.05 8.20 -10.85
N GLN A 89 15.85 9.24 -11.07
CA GLN A 89 17.31 9.14 -10.99
C GLN A 89 17.78 8.83 -9.56
N GLN A 90 17.21 9.52 -8.57
CA GLN A 90 17.55 9.31 -7.16
C GLN A 90 17.25 7.88 -6.69
N ILE A 91 16.05 7.37 -7.01
CA ILE A 91 15.68 6.00 -6.63
C ILE A 91 16.53 4.96 -7.39
N MET A 92 16.84 5.20 -8.66
CA MET A 92 17.71 4.31 -9.44
C MET A 92 19.11 4.22 -8.84
N GLU A 93 19.70 5.36 -8.45
CA GLU A 93 21.01 5.41 -7.79
C GLU A 93 20.99 4.68 -6.43
N PHE A 94 19.92 4.86 -5.67
CA PHE A 94 19.71 4.19 -4.39
C PHE A 94 19.64 2.66 -4.55
N ILE A 95 18.78 2.16 -5.44
CA ILE A 95 18.63 0.73 -5.71
C ILE A 95 19.95 0.15 -6.22
N ALA A 96 20.62 0.84 -7.16
CA ALA A 96 21.91 0.41 -7.68
C ALA A 96 22.97 0.28 -6.59
N LYS A 97 22.99 1.22 -5.62
CA LYS A 97 23.91 1.20 -4.49
C LYS A 97 23.60 0.07 -3.51
N ILE A 98 22.33 -0.09 -3.11
CA ILE A 98 21.92 -1.13 -2.16
C ILE A 98 22.17 -2.53 -2.72
N LEU A 99 21.81 -2.75 -3.98
CA LEU A 99 21.96 -4.06 -4.63
C LEU A 99 23.34 -4.28 -5.25
N LYS A 100 24.25 -3.31 -5.10
CA LYS A 100 25.60 -3.32 -5.68
C LYS A 100 25.60 -3.69 -7.17
N LEU A 101 24.67 -3.08 -7.92
CA LEU A 101 24.47 -3.42 -9.33
C LEU A 101 25.68 -2.99 -10.17
N GLU A 102 26.13 -3.90 -11.04
CA GLU A 102 27.09 -3.55 -12.09
C GLU A 102 26.46 -2.65 -13.15
N LYS A 103 27.28 -1.84 -13.85
CA LYS A 103 26.82 -0.93 -14.91
C LYS A 103 25.93 -1.59 -15.96
N LYS A 104 26.18 -2.87 -16.29
CA LYS A 104 25.40 -3.64 -17.26
C LYS A 104 23.94 -3.88 -16.82
N HIS A 105 23.66 -3.83 -15.52
CA HIS A 105 22.33 -4.03 -14.95
C HIS A 105 21.55 -2.73 -14.74
N LEU A 106 22.21 -1.57 -14.77
CA LEU A 106 21.55 -0.27 -14.61
C LEU A 106 20.50 -0.02 -15.70
N LYS A 107 20.80 -0.36 -16.95
CA LYS A 107 19.84 -0.22 -18.06
C LYS A 107 18.58 -1.08 -17.85
N ARG A 108 18.73 -2.26 -17.25
CA ARG A 108 17.59 -3.15 -16.95
C ARG A 108 16.76 -2.60 -15.79
N LEU A 109 17.40 -2.04 -14.78
CA LEU A 109 16.71 -1.34 -13.70
C LEU A 109 15.93 -0.13 -14.23
N GLU A 110 16.57 0.69 -15.06
CA GLU A 110 15.94 1.85 -15.71
C GLU A 110 14.69 1.44 -16.49
N GLN A 111 14.78 0.38 -17.29
CA GLN A 111 13.66 -0.19 -18.05
C GLN A 111 12.56 -0.74 -17.15
N GLY A 112 12.90 -1.35 -16.02
CA GLY A 112 11.91 -1.80 -15.03
C GLY A 112 11.18 -0.62 -14.40
N LEU A 113 11.91 0.43 -14.01
CA LEU A 113 11.33 1.65 -13.47
C LEU A 113 10.47 2.39 -14.51
N ASP A 114 10.77 2.31 -15.82
CA ASP A 114 9.91 2.88 -16.87
C ASP A 114 8.53 2.20 -16.98
N GLN A 115 8.38 0.99 -16.45
CA GLN A 115 7.10 0.27 -16.44
C GLN A 115 6.22 0.66 -15.24
N VAL A 116 6.81 1.29 -14.22
CA VAL A 116 6.07 1.73 -13.03
C VAL A 116 5.18 2.90 -13.42
N VAL A 117 3.88 2.65 -13.37
CA VAL A 117 2.85 3.65 -13.64
C VAL A 117 2.85 4.69 -12.52
N GLN A 118 2.77 5.97 -12.90
CA GLN A 118 2.48 7.03 -11.93
C GLN A 118 1.01 6.93 -11.50
N THR A 119 0.78 6.83 -10.19
CA THR A 119 -0.57 6.82 -9.63
C THR A 119 -1.23 8.19 -9.75
N LYS A 120 -2.54 8.23 -9.47
CA LYS A 120 -3.31 9.46 -9.36
C LYS A 120 -3.99 9.51 -8.00
N ARG A 121 -4.28 10.72 -7.55
CA ARG A 121 -5.09 10.97 -6.35
C ARG A 121 -6.56 11.11 -6.72
N CYS A 122 -7.43 10.36 -6.06
CA CYS A 122 -8.87 10.42 -6.29
C CYS A 122 -9.43 11.78 -5.82
N ARG A 123 -10.23 12.44 -6.65
CA ARG A 123 -10.86 13.72 -6.30
C ARG A 123 -11.91 13.62 -5.18
N CYS A 124 -12.50 12.44 -4.98
CA CYS A 124 -13.54 12.22 -3.96
C CYS A 124 -12.95 11.78 -2.62
N CYS A 125 -12.16 10.69 -2.59
CA CYS A 125 -11.67 10.08 -1.35
C CYS A 125 -10.20 10.39 -1.06
N GLU A 126 -9.53 11.15 -1.92
CA GLU A 126 -8.13 11.56 -1.80
C GLU A 126 -7.09 10.43 -1.75
N HIS A 127 -7.48 9.18 -1.97
CA HIS A 127 -6.56 8.05 -2.03
C HIS A 127 -5.80 7.98 -3.36
N GLU A 128 -4.58 7.45 -3.28
CA GLU A 128 -3.79 7.01 -4.44
C GLU A 128 -4.43 5.80 -5.12
N TYR A 129 -4.41 5.80 -6.46
CA TYR A 129 -4.87 4.67 -7.27
C TYR A 129 -4.09 4.56 -8.57
N ASN A 130 -4.00 3.33 -9.10
CA ASN A 130 -3.43 3.07 -10.42
C ASN A 130 -4.45 3.44 -11.51
N PRO A 131 -4.20 4.46 -12.36
CA PRO A 131 -5.13 4.86 -13.41
C PRO A 131 -5.27 3.83 -14.54
N PHE A 132 -4.35 2.88 -14.65
CA PHE A 132 -4.37 1.80 -15.64
C PHE A 132 -4.69 0.43 -15.02
N ASP A 133 -5.27 0.41 -13.80
CA ASP A 133 -5.80 -0.83 -13.22
C ASP A 133 -6.82 -1.45 -14.20
N PRO A 134 -6.63 -2.72 -14.63
CA PRO A 134 -7.55 -3.39 -15.53
C PRO A 134 -9.00 -3.38 -15.06
N SER A 135 -9.26 -3.35 -13.74
CA SER A 135 -10.62 -3.27 -13.21
C SER A 135 -11.34 -1.97 -13.56
N ARG A 136 -10.61 -0.94 -14.03
CA ARG A 136 -11.20 0.32 -14.50
C ARG A 136 -11.78 0.23 -15.90
N ILE A 137 -11.23 -0.63 -16.75
CA ILE A 137 -11.68 -0.77 -18.15
C ILE A 137 -13.17 -1.12 -18.19
N ASP A 138 -13.66 -1.85 -17.19
CA ASP A 138 -15.06 -2.29 -17.09
C ASP A 138 -16.05 -1.13 -16.86
N TRP A 139 -15.62 0.00 -16.30
CA TRP A 139 -16.53 1.11 -15.94
C TRP A 139 -16.13 2.48 -16.51
N ASP A 140 -14.87 2.67 -16.89
CA ASP A 140 -14.31 3.93 -17.40
C ASP A 140 -13.42 3.67 -18.64
N ALA A 141 -13.94 2.89 -19.60
CA ALA A 141 -13.22 2.49 -20.80
C ALA A 141 -12.73 3.69 -21.64
N GLU A 142 -13.50 4.78 -21.65
CA GLU A 142 -13.22 6.01 -22.40
C GLU A 142 -12.35 7.01 -21.60
N GLN A 143 -11.98 6.68 -20.35
CA GLN A 143 -11.20 7.52 -19.43
C GLN A 143 -11.83 8.90 -19.13
N GLU A 144 -13.15 9.02 -19.29
CA GLU A 144 -13.88 10.26 -18.98
C GLU A 144 -13.96 10.52 -17.47
N GLN A 145 -13.79 9.49 -16.65
CA GLN A 145 -13.84 9.54 -15.18
C GLN A 145 -12.47 9.31 -14.53
N ALA A 146 -11.40 9.68 -15.25
CA ALA A 146 -10.01 9.48 -14.83
C ALA A 146 -9.54 10.36 -13.65
N GLU A 147 -10.46 11.06 -12.97
CA GLU A 147 -10.24 11.79 -11.71
C GLU A 147 -10.66 10.97 -10.47
N PHE A 148 -11.45 9.91 -10.64
CA PHE A 148 -12.02 9.11 -9.55
C PHE A 148 -11.47 7.70 -9.54
N CYS A 149 -11.22 7.12 -8.36
CA CYS A 149 -10.70 5.75 -8.25
C CYS A 149 -11.75 4.66 -8.52
N SER A 150 -13.04 4.96 -8.39
CA SER A 150 -14.14 4.00 -8.61
C SER A 150 -15.45 4.69 -9.04
N PRO A 151 -16.44 3.93 -9.55
CA PRO A 151 -17.77 4.45 -9.87
C PRO A 151 -18.48 5.06 -8.66
N GLU A 152 -18.29 4.49 -7.47
CA GLU A 152 -18.90 4.97 -6.23
C GLU A 152 -18.39 6.37 -5.89
N CYS A 153 -17.07 6.58 -5.97
CA CYS A 153 -16.47 7.89 -5.77
C CYS A 153 -16.92 8.92 -6.81
N ALA A 154 -17.07 8.52 -8.08
CA ALA A 154 -17.57 9.41 -9.12
C ALA A 154 -19.03 9.85 -8.84
N MET A 155 -19.87 8.90 -8.43
CA MET A 155 -21.27 9.17 -8.09
C MET A 155 -21.41 10.03 -6.84
N GLU A 156 -20.66 9.72 -5.77
CA GLU A 156 -20.67 10.48 -4.52
C GLU A 156 -20.28 11.94 -4.73
N TYR A 157 -19.22 12.17 -5.51
CA TYR A 157 -18.76 13.52 -5.84
C TYR A 157 -19.84 14.35 -6.55
N VAL A 158 -20.51 13.77 -7.56
CA VAL A 158 -21.61 14.44 -8.28
C VAL A 158 -22.80 14.72 -7.35
N MET A 159 -23.13 13.79 -6.46
CA MET A 159 -24.23 13.99 -5.50
C MET A 159 -23.95 15.12 -4.51
N ASP A 160 -22.70 15.28 -4.09
CA ASP A 160 -22.31 16.34 -3.17
C ASP A 160 -22.25 17.71 -3.85
N GLU A 161 -21.72 17.82 -5.07
CA GLU A 161 -21.78 19.06 -5.85
C GLU A 161 -23.23 19.53 -6.05
N MET A 162 -24.14 18.60 -6.37
CA MET A 162 -25.57 18.93 -6.49
C MET A 162 -26.17 19.44 -5.17
N LYS A 163 -25.82 18.87 -4.02
CA LYS A 163 -26.34 19.34 -2.71
C LYS A 163 -25.86 20.76 -2.39
N GLU A 164 -24.61 21.06 -2.71
CA GLU A 164 -24.06 22.41 -2.53
C GLU A 164 -24.80 23.42 -3.41
N ASP A 165 -25.13 23.07 -4.66
CA ASP A 165 -25.93 23.90 -5.57
C ASP A 165 -27.38 24.13 -5.10
N PHE A 166 -27.96 23.22 -4.32
CA PHE A 166 -29.30 23.37 -3.74
C PHE A 166 -29.32 24.11 -2.40
N THR A 167 -28.16 24.31 -1.76
CA THR A 167 -28.05 24.96 -0.45
C THR A 167 -27.31 26.31 -0.45
N GLY A 168 -26.69 26.68 -1.58
CA GLY A 168 -26.19 28.04 -1.86
C GLY A 168 -27.27 28.98 -2.40
#